data_AF-K0YUX3-F1
#
_entry.id   AF-K0YUX3-F1
#
_cell.length_a   1.000
_cell.length_b   1.000
_cell.length_c   1.000
_cell.angle_alpha   90.00
_cell.angle_beta   90.00
_cell.angle_gamma   90.00
#
_symmetry.space_group_name_H-M   'P 1'
#
loop_
_entity.id
_entity.type
_entity.pdbx_description
1 polymer ?
#
loop_
_entity_poly.entity_id
_entity_poly.type
_entity_poly.pdbx_seq_one_letter_code
_entity_poly.pdbx_strand_id
1 'polypeptide(L)'
;MQISTRFTLAVHSLLYIVRFSGDCRVTSKRVAASTGANPVVIRRLFCQLKDAGIIMVEPGVGGASVVKNYDEVTLLDVFRAVESTESNLFAFHDSPNSDCPIGGAIHKILDGELEAAQRALENRLRQTTLQDLLGRLPS
;
A
#
# COMPACT_ATOMS: atom_id res chain seq x y z
N MET A 1 4.90 -14.69 -3.76
CA MET A 1 4.86 -13.25 -4.11
C MET A 1 3.47 -12.75 -3.78
N GLN A 2 3.27 -12.10 -2.63
CA GLN A 2 1.95 -11.57 -2.27
C GLN A 2 2.05 -10.06 -2.09
N ILE A 3 2.23 -9.33 -3.20
CA ILE A 3 1.71 -7.96 -3.23
C ILE A 3 0.22 -8.12 -3.42
N SER A 4 -0.55 -7.84 -2.37
CA SER A 4 -1.99 -7.97 -2.44
C SER A 4 -2.58 -6.84 -3.29
N THR A 5 -3.82 -6.99 -3.73
CA THR A 5 -4.56 -5.89 -4.37
C THR A 5 -4.81 -4.70 -3.41
N ARG A 6 -4.43 -4.81 -2.13
CA ARG A 6 -4.60 -3.74 -1.14
C ARG A 6 -3.77 -2.52 -1.49
N PHE A 7 -2.52 -2.69 -1.94
CA PHE A 7 -1.68 -1.57 -2.34
C PHE A 7 -2.34 -0.71 -3.41
N THR A 8 -2.79 -1.32 -4.52
CA THR A 8 -3.41 -0.58 -5.62
C THR A 8 -4.76 0.03 -5.21
N LEU A 9 -5.56 -0.68 -4.41
CA LEU A 9 -6.80 -0.15 -3.84
C LEU A 9 -6.57 1.04 -2.90
N ALA A 10 -5.49 1.03 -2.13
CA ALA A 10 -5.12 2.13 -1.23
C ALA A 10 -4.72 3.37 -2.02
N VAL A 11 -3.90 3.21 -3.08
CA VAL A 11 -3.53 4.31 -3.98
C VAL A 11 -4.77 4.90 -4.64
N HIS A 12 -5.66 4.08 -5.22
CA HIS A 12 -6.92 4.56 -5.80
C HIS A 12 -7.76 5.31 -4.76
N SER A 13 -7.91 4.74 -3.56
CA SER A 13 -8.66 5.37 -2.47
C SER A 13 -8.10 6.74 -2.10
N LEU A 14 -6.77 6.87 -2.01
CA LEU A 14 -6.12 8.14 -1.71
C LEU A 14 -6.36 9.18 -2.81
N LEU A 15 -6.16 8.82 -4.09
CA LEU A 15 -6.43 9.73 -5.21
C LEU A 15 -7.89 10.21 -5.21
N TYR A 16 -8.83 9.32 -4.90
CA TYR A 16 -10.24 9.69 -4.74
C TYR A 16 -10.44 10.67 -3.58
N ILE A 17 -9.83 10.41 -2.43
CA ILE A 17 -9.89 11.32 -1.26
C ILE A 17 -9.34 12.69 -1.62
N VAL A 18 -8.17 12.78 -2.25
CA VAL A 18 -7.57 14.06 -2.65
C VAL A 18 -8.50 14.81 -3.59
N ARG A 19 -9.04 14.13 -4.60
CA ARG A 19 -9.82 14.77 -5.66
C ARG A 19 -11.17 15.31 -5.17
N PHE A 20 -11.78 14.67 -4.18
CA PHE A 20 -13.19 14.91 -3.82
C PHE A 20 -13.43 15.38 -2.39
N SER A 21 -12.43 15.35 -1.50
CA SER A 21 -12.62 15.75 -0.09
C SER A 21 -13.05 17.20 0.10
N GLY A 22 -12.68 18.11 -0.82
CA GLY A 22 -13.16 19.49 -0.84
C GLY A 22 -14.58 19.67 -1.37
N ASP A 23 -15.05 18.76 -2.23
CA ASP A 23 -16.37 18.87 -2.88
C ASP A 23 -17.47 18.19 -2.06
N CYS A 24 -17.10 17.14 -1.32
CA CYS A 24 -18.06 16.23 -0.72
C CYS A 24 -17.43 15.26 0.28
N ARG A 25 -18.24 14.79 1.22
CA ARG A 25 -17.79 13.85 2.26
C ARG A 25 -17.35 12.50 1.69
N VAL A 26 -16.06 12.17 1.75
CA VAL A 26 -15.52 10.91 1.21
C VAL A 26 -15.72 9.75 2.18
N THR A 27 -16.75 8.95 1.96
CA THR A 27 -17.02 7.75 2.79
C THR A 27 -16.51 6.48 2.12
N SER A 28 -16.32 5.41 2.90
CA SER A 28 -15.91 4.11 2.34
C SER A 28 -16.89 3.57 1.30
N LYS A 29 -18.20 3.89 1.39
CA LYS A 29 -19.20 3.51 0.39
C LYS A 29 -18.96 4.20 -0.96
N ARG A 30 -18.53 5.47 -0.95
CA ARG A 30 -18.28 6.24 -2.18
C ARG A 30 -16.99 5.79 -2.86
N VAL A 31 -15.95 5.57 -2.07
CA VAL A 31 -14.70 5.00 -2.58
C VAL A 31 -14.91 3.57 -3.10
N ALA A 32 -15.71 2.75 -2.41
CA ALA A 32 -16.10 1.42 -2.89
C ALA A 32 -16.81 1.48 -4.26
N ALA A 33 -17.73 2.43 -4.45
CA ALA A 33 -18.39 2.63 -5.74
C ALA A 33 -17.41 3.00 -6.86
N SER A 34 -16.33 3.74 -6.56
CA SER A 34 -15.30 4.09 -7.55
C SER A 34 -14.29 2.97 -7.82
N THR A 35 -13.90 2.25 -6.78
CA THR A 35 -12.88 1.18 -6.83
C THR A 35 -13.45 -0.17 -7.28
N GLY A 36 -14.77 -0.35 -7.21
CA GLY A 36 -15.43 -1.65 -7.39
C GLY A 36 -15.19 -2.63 -6.22
N ALA A 37 -14.48 -2.21 -5.18
CA ALA A 37 -14.19 -3.06 -4.02
C ALA A 37 -15.31 -3.01 -2.98
N ASN A 38 -15.35 -4.01 -2.10
CA ASN A 38 -16.33 -4.04 -1.01
C ASN A 38 -16.06 -2.91 0.00
N PRO A 39 -17.08 -2.15 0.47
CA PRO A 39 -16.93 -1.10 1.46
C PRO A 39 -16.26 -1.53 2.78
N VAL A 40 -16.35 -2.81 3.15
CA VAL A 40 -15.65 -3.37 4.32
C VAL A 40 -14.15 -3.41 4.11
N VAL A 41 -13.68 -3.77 2.89
CA VAL A 41 -12.25 -3.74 2.54
C VAL A 41 -11.73 -2.31 2.60
N ILE A 42 -12.47 -1.37 2.01
CA ILE A 42 -12.09 0.06 2.04
C ILE A 42 -11.99 0.60 3.48
N ARG A 43 -12.91 0.20 4.38
CA ARG A 43 -12.80 0.60 5.80
C ARG A 43 -11.54 0.09 6.47
N ARG A 44 -11.13 -1.15 6.19
CA ARG A 44 -9.87 -1.71 6.73
C ARG A 44 -8.66 -0.92 6.20
N LEU A 45 -8.65 -0.61 4.90
CA LEU A 45 -7.61 0.24 4.31
C LEU A 45 -7.57 1.62 4.96
N PHE A 46 -8.73 2.22 5.23
CA PHE A 46 -8.80 3.52 5.91
C PHE A 46 -8.22 3.46 7.32
N CYS A 47 -8.47 2.38 8.08
CA CYS A 47 -7.83 2.19 9.38
C CYS A 47 -6.30 2.15 9.23
N GLN A 48 -5.77 1.32 8.32
CA GLN A 48 -4.33 1.21 8.09
C GLN A 48 -3.69 2.55 7.68
N LEU A 49 -4.31 3.27 6.73
CA LEU A 49 -3.84 4.58 6.28
C LEU A 49 -3.94 5.65 7.38
N LYS A 50 -4.94 5.57 8.25
CA LYS A 50 -5.09 6.45 9.41
C LYS A 50 -4.03 6.16 10.47
N ASP A 51 -3.77 4.88 10.75
CA ASP A 51 -2.75 4.46 11.71
C ASP A 51 -1.34 4.82 11.24
N ALA A 52 -1.11 4.85 9.91
CA ALA A 52 0.10 5.40 9.29
C ALA A 52 0.16 6.94 9.23
N GLY A 53 -0.87 7.64 9.71
CA GLY A 53 -0.95 9.10 9.71
C GLY A 53 -1.06 9.73 8.32
N ILE A 54 -1.50 8.97 7.30
CA ILE A 54 -1.67 9.46 5.93
C ILE A 54 -3.03 10.16 5.80
N ILE A 55 -4.08 9.58 6.39
CA ILE A 55 -5.43 10.15 6.36
C ILE A 55 -5.99 10.40 7.76
N MET A 56 -6.96 11.30 7.85
CA MET A 56 -7.87 11.41 8.98
C MET A 56 -9.25 10.90 8.56
N VAL A 57 -9.99 10.36 9.52
CA VAL A 57 -11.38 9.96 9.34
C VAL A 57 -12.20 10.60 10.44
N GLU A 58 -13.18 11.41 10.06
CA GLU A 58 -14.05 12.08 11.03
C GLU A 58 -14.91 11.09 11.83
N PRO A 59 -15.10 11.32 13.14
CA PRO A 59 -15.99 10.50 13.97
C PRO A 59 -17.44 10.52 13.47
N GLY A 60 -18.18 9.43 13.70
CA GLY A 60 -19.60 9.33 13.40
C GLY A 60 -19.88 8.99 11.93
N VAL A 61 -20.43 9.93 11.16
CA VAL A 61 -20.97 9.69 9.81
C VAL A 61 -19.89 9.43 8.72
N GLY A 62 -18.60 9.41 9.08
CA GLY A 62 -17.45 9.07 8.22
C GLY A 62 -16.81 10.29 7.54
N GLY A 63 -16.00 10.13 6.50
CA GLY A 63 -15.36 11.29 5.83
C GLY A 63 -13.85 11.23 6.02
N ALA A 64 -13.16 10.82 4.97
CA ALA A 64 -11.71 10.76 4.92
C ALA A 64 -11.15 11.99 4.22
N SER A 65 -10.07 12.53 4.78
CA SER A 65 -9.23 13.58 4.17
C SER A 65 -7.76 13.19 4.38
N VAL A 66 -6.87 13.62 3.48
CA VAL A 66 -5.43 13.40 3.69
C VAL A 66 -4.92 14.44 4.68
N VAL A 67 -4.02 14.01 5.57
CA VAL A 67 -3.43 14.87 6.62
C VAL A 67 -2.14 15.53 6.16
N LYS A 68 -1.37 14.77 5.36
CA LYS A 68 -0.08 15.19 4.81
C LYS A 68 -0.30 15.90 3.49
N ASN A 69 0.62 16.79 3.14
CA ASN A 69 0.65 17.33 1.79
C ASN A 69 0.91 16.17 0.80
N TYR A 70 0.16 16.14 -0.29
CA TYR A 70 0.17 15.01 -1.24
C TYR A 70 1.49 14.87 -2.00
N ASP A 71 2.31 15.92 -1.99
CA ASP A 71 3.67 16.00 -2.53
C ASP A 71 4.71 15.31 -1.61
N GLU A 72 4.38 15.08 -0.34
CA GLU A 72 5.22 14.37 0.63
C GLU A 72 4.87 12.88 0.77
N VAL A 73 3.68 12.46 0.32
CA VAL A 73 3.24 11.06 0.43
C VAL A 73 3.71 10.27 -0.79
N THR A 74 4.69 9.39 -0.59
CA THR A 74 5.22 8.52 -1.64
C THR A 74 4.42 7.23 -1.77
N LEU A 75 4.54 6.54 -2.92
CA LEU A 75 4.00 5.20 -3.08
C LEU A 75 4.63 4.19 -2.08
N LEU A 76 5.86 4.43 -1.63
CA LEU A 76 6.47 3.60 -0.60
C LEU A 76 5.76 3.74 0.75
N ASP A 77 5.34 4.96 1.12
CA ASP A 77 4.58 5.19 2.36
C ASP A 77 3.23 4.46 2.31
N VAL A 78 2.55 4.53 1.17
CA VAL A 78 1.28 3.81 0.96
C VAL A 78 1.50 2.30 1.00
N PHE A 79 2.54 1.81 0.34
CA PHE A 79 2.90 0.38 0.34
C PHE A 79 3.13 -0.14 1.76
N ARG A 80 3.96 0.55 2.55
CA ARG A 80 4.25 0.19 3.95
C ARG A 80 3.06 0.33 4.88
N ALA A 81 2.12 1.24 4.58
CA ALA A 81 0.92 1.42 5.39
C ALA A 81 -0.05 0.23 5.26
N VAL A 82 -0.18 -0.38 4.08
CA VAL A 82 -1.26 -1.35 3.81
C VAL A 82 -0.79 -2.79 3.60
N GLU A 83 0.46 -2.99 3.19
CA GLU A 83 1.08 -4.30 3.21
C GLU A 83 1.60 -4.59 4.62
N SER A 84 1.22 -5.74 5.16
CA SER A 84 1.53 -6.13 6.55
C SER A 84 3.04 -6.20 6.79
N THR A 85 3.53 -5.43 7.75
CA THR A 85 4.93 -5.24 8.17
C THR A 85 5.65 -6.47 8.72
N GLU A 86 5.04 -7.66 8.66
CA GLU A 86 5.52 -8.85 9.39
C GLU A 86 6.34 -9.83 8.52
N SER A 87 6.39 -9.66 7.20
CA SER A 87 7.17 -10.55 6.33
C SER A 87 7.81 -9.81 5.16
N ASN A 88 9.06 -10.20 4.84
CA ASN A 88 9.74 -9.79 3.63
C ASN A 88 8.83 -10.02 2.41
N LEU A 89 9.01 -9.22 1.35
CA LEU A 89 8.23 -9.35 0.10
C LEU A 89 8.23 -10.79 -0.46
N PHE A 90 9.32 -11.49 -0.16
CA PHE A 90 9.54 -12.89 -0.49
C PHE A 90 9.50 -13.72 0.79
N ALA A 91 8.57 -14.67 0.83
CA ALA A 91 8.59 -15.74 1.81
C ALA A 91 9.41 -16.90 1.27
N PHE A 92 10.26 -17.48 2.12
CA PHE A 92 10.90 -18.74 1.82
C PHE A 92 9.89 -19.88 1.93
N HIS A 93 10.12 -20.94 1.14
CA HIS A 93 9.35 -22.16 1.30
C HIS A 93 9.85 -22.92 2.53
N ASP A 94 8.96 -23.66 3.17
CA ASP A 94 9.31 -24.37 4.39
C ASP A 94 10.12 -25.65 4.11
N SER A 95 11.00 -25.99 5.05
CA SER A 95 11.64 -27.31 5.19
C SER A 95 12.41 -27.85 3.96
N PRO A 96 13.38 -27.10 3.40
CA PRO A 96 14.28 -27.70 2.41
C PRO A 96 15.10 -28.83 3.06
N ASN A 97 15.36 -29.91 2.32
CA ASN A 97 16.11 -31.07 2.83
C ASN A 97 17.56 -30.67 3.19
N SER A 98 17.91 -30.71 4.47
CA SER A 98 19.24 -30.35 4.97
C SER A 98 20.35 -31.31 4.54
N ASP A 99 20.02 -32.57 4.27
CA ASP A 99 20.99 -33.59 3.82
C ASP A 99 21.32 -33.43 2.32
N CYS A 100 20.50 -32.68 1.59
CA CYS A 100 20.81 -32.28 0.23
C CYS A 100 21.72 -31.05 0.25
N PRO A 101 22.91 -31.08 -0.38
CA PRO A 101 23.81 -29.92 -0.44
C PRO A 101 23.15 -28.63 -0.98
N ILE A 102 22.15 -28.78 -1.84
CA ILE A 102 21.35 -27.66 -2.37
C ILE A 102 20.33 -27.20 -1.31
N GLY A 103 19.58 -28.13 -0.71
CA GLY A 103 18.54 -27.80 0.26
C GLY A 103 19.08 -27.13 1.53
N GLY A 104 20.26 -27.54 2.01
CA GLY A 104 20.94 -26.88 3.13
C GLY A 104 21.47 -25.47 2.81
N ALA A 105 21.56 -25.08 1.54
CA ALA A 105 22.16 -23.82 1.11
C ALA A 105 21.17 -22.84 0.44
N ILE A 106 20.04 -23.33 -0.08
CA ILE A 106 19.18 -22.56 -1.00
C ILE A 106 18.63 -21.26 -0.41
N HIS A 107 18.25 -21.25 0.88
CA HIS A 107 17.77 -20.01 1.53
C HIS A 107 18.88 -18.95 1.57
N LYS A 108 20.06 -19.32 2.06
CA LYS A 108 21.21 -18.40 2.19
C LYS A 108 21.68 -17.83 0.84
N ILE A 109 21.66 -18.65 -0.22
CA ILE A 109 22.07 -18.20 -1.56
C ILE A 109 21.08 -17.18 -2.12
N LEU A 110 19.80 -17.30 -1.78
CA LEU A 110 18.75 -16.40 -2.26
C LEU A 110 18.56 -15.15 -1.39
N ASP A 111 18.93 -15.16 -0.10
CA ASP A 111 18.73 -14.03 0.83
C ASP A 111 19.20 -12.70 0.24
N GLY A 112 20.45 -12.63 -0.25
CA GLY A 112 21.03 -11.39 -0.79
C GLY A 112 20.34 -10.89 -2.07
N GLU A 113 19.98 -11.80 -2.97
CA GLU A 113 19.30 -11.47 -4.23
C GLU A 113 17.88 -10.95 -3.98
N LEU A 114 17.15 -11.59 -3.07
CA LEU A 114 15.79 -11.22 -2.70
C LEU A 114 15.74 -9.90 -1.91
N GLU A 115 16.72 -9.67 -1.02
CA GLU A 115 16.89 -8.37 -0.37
C GLU A 115 17.18 -7.25 -1.38
N ALA A 116 18.09 -7.48 -2.33
CA ALA A 116 18.42 -6.51 -3.35
C ALA A 116 17.20 -6.17 -4.22
N ALA A 117 16.42 -7.18 -4.62
CA ALA A 117 15.18 -7.00 -5.37
C ALA A 117 14.14 -6.19 -4.57
N GLN A 118 13.95 -6.47 -3.28
CA GLN A 118 13.04 -5.71 -2.44
C GLN A 118 13.49 -4.25 -2.31
N ARG A 119 14.79 -3.99 -2.09
CA ARG A 119 15.32 -2.61 -2.03
C ARG A 119 15.12 -1.86 -3.34
N ALA A 120 15.31 -2.53 -4.48
CA ALA A 120 15.07 -1.93 -5.80
C ALA A 120 13.61 -1.51 -5.98
N LEU A 121 12.67 -2.36 -5.56
CA LEU A 121 11.23 -2.02 -5.54
C LEU A 121 10.97 -0.81 -4.64
N GLU A 122 11.43 -0.85 -3.38
CA GLU A 122 11.18 0.24 -2.43
C GLU A 122 11.78 1.56 -2.91
N ASN A 123 12.98 1.54 -3.49
CA ASN A 123 13.61 2.70 -4.08
C ASN A 123 12.79 3.26 -5.24
N ARG A 124 12.21 2.41 -6.08
CA ARG A 124 11.31 2.85 -7.16
C ARG A 124 10.03 3.48 -6.62
N LEU A 125 9.39 2.88 -5.63
CA LEU A 125 8.15 3.40 -5.04
C LEU A 125 8.37 4.74 -4.31
N ARG A 126 9.55 4.95 -3.71
CA ARG A 126 9.92 6.20 -3.05
C ARG A 126 10.00 7.40 -4.00
N GLN A 127 10.24 7.16 -5.29
CA GLN A 127 10.42 8.23 -6.30
C GLN A 127 9.11 8.81 -6.84
N THR A 128 7.94 8.29 -6.44
CA THR A 128 6.65 8.75 -6.97
C THR A 128 5.74 9.15 -5.82
N THR A 129 5.25 10.37 -5.87
CA THR A 129 4.33 10.96 -4.88
C THR A 129 2.87 10.81 -5.32
N LEU A 130 1.92 11.07 -4.42
CA LEU A 130 0.51 11.18 -4.80
C LEU A 130 0.29 12.37 -5.75
N GLN A 131 1.01 13.48 -5.57
CA GLN A 131 0.95 14.62 -6.48
C GLN A 131 1.34 14.24 -7.92
N ASP A 132 2.41 13.45 -8.09
CA ASP A 132 2.85 12.99 -9.41
C ASP A 132 1.77 12.17 -10.12
N LEU A 133 1.00 11.37 -9.36
CA LEU A 133 -0.09 10.57 -9.90
C LEU A 133 -1.32 11.42 -10.22
N LEU A 134 -1.66 12.40 -9.37
CA LEU A 134 -2.74 13.35 -9.63
C LEU A 134 -2.50 14.13 -10.92
N GLY A 135 -1.25 14.56 -11.17
CA GLY A 135 -0.86 15.26 -12.40
C GLY A 135 -0.98 14.42 -13.68
N ARG A 136 -1.16 13.09 -13.58
CA ARG A 136 -1.37 12.19 -14.72
C ARG A 136 -2.85 11.91 -14.99
N LEU A 137 -3.75 12.32 -14.10
CA LEU A 137 -5.18 12.15 -14.31
C LEU A 137 -5.67 13.13 -15.39
N PRO A 138 -6.63 12.70 -16.25
CA PRO A 138 -7.25 13.60 -17.20
C PRO A 138 -8.01 14.73 -16.48
N SER A 139 -8.10 15.87 -17.14
CA SER A 139 -8.81 17.08 -16.67
C SER A 139 -10.32 16.87 -16.64
#